data_AF-F3MJ59-F1
#
_entry.id   AF-F3MJ59-F1
#
_cell.length_a   1.000
_cell.length_b   1.000
_cell.length_c   1.000
_cell.angle_alpha   90.00
_cell.angle_beta   90.00
_cell.angle_gamma   90.00
#
_symmetry.space_group_name_H-M   'P 1'
#
loop_
_entity.id
_entity.type
_entity.pdbx_description
1 polymer ?
#
loop_
_entity_poly.entity_id
_entity_poly.type
_entity_poly.pdbx_seq_one_letter_code
_entity_poly.pdbx_strand_id
1 'polypeptide(L)'
;MKLANDKKFNHNAGRRTGAVILGRTMFDHGQPFWGDTPPPFHMPVFILTHEERQTETKDGGTTYTFVTEGIERALEQAKAAAGSKDVKIAGGANVIQQYMGAGLLDELLITLVPILLSNGQKLFEHLPSDIEFARTTVIESPGVTHLRYRLIHHAKA
;
A
#
# COMPACT_ATOMS: atom_id res chain seq x y z
N MET A 1 6.24 25.24 -8.68
CA MET A 1 5.41 24.38 -9.56
C MET A 1 5.76 22.88 -9.48
N LYS A 2 7.04 22.48 -9.29
CA LYS A 2 7.50 21.08 -9.39
C LYS A 2 7.36 20.22 -8.11
N LEU A 3 7.62 20.76 -6.91
CA LEU A 3 7.26 20.12 -5.61
C LEU A 3 5.74 19.92 -5.42
N ALA A 4 4.92 20.65 -6.19
CA ALA A 4 3.48 20.51 -6.16
C ALA A 4 3.02 19.21 -6.81
N ASN A 5 3.80 18.63 -7.72
CA ASN A 5 3.43 17.41 -8.45
C ASN A 5 3.53 16.17 -7.54
N ASP A 6 4.61 16.05 -6.75
CA ASP A 6 4.79 14.95 -5.77
C ASP A 6 3.67 14.98 -4.73
N LYS A 7 3.42 16.18 -4.17
CA LYS A 7 2.35 16.39 -3.20
C LYS A 7 1.00 16.07 -3.83
N LYS A 8 0.70 16.52 -5.05
CA LYS A 8 -0.57 16.22 -5.73
C LYS A 8 -0.75 14.73 -6.02
N PHE A 9 0.29 14.03 -6.48
CA PHE A 9 0.23 12.59 -6.77
C PHE A 9 -0.11 11.79 -5.51
N ASN A 10 0.63 12.04 -4.43
CA ASN A 10 0.43 11.36 -3.15
C ASN A 10 -0.89 11.77 -2.47
N HIS A 11 -1.26 13.05 -2.54
CA HIS A 11 -2.50 13.59 -1.98
C HIS A 11 -3.74 13.02 -2.64
N ASN A 12 -3.72 12.87 -3.98
CA ASN A 12 -4.84 12.28 -4.71
C ASN A 12 -5.02 10.79 -4.38
N ALA A 13 -3.92 10.05 -4.20
CA ALA A 13 -3.98 8.68 -3.72
C ALA A 13 -4.55 8.61 -2.29
N GLY A 14 -4.11 9.48 -1.39
CA GLY A 14 -4.61 9.55 -0.02
C GLY A 14 -6.11 9.86 0.07
N ARG A 15 -6.62 10.81 -0.72
CA ARG A 15 -8.05 11.18 -0.73
C ARG A 15 -8.99 10.06 -1.16
N ARG A 16 -8.53 9.20 -2.05
CA ARG A 16 -9.31 8.04 -2.53
C ARG A 16 -9.28 6.87 -1.55
N THR A 17 -8.33 6.84 -0.61
CA THR A 17 -8.14 5.71 0.29
C THR A 17 -9.14 5.79 1.46
N GLY A 18 -9.81 4.68 1.73
CA GLY A 18 -10.70 4.51 2.89
C GLY A 18 -10.16 3.56 3.95
N ALA A 19 -9.25 2.67 3.58
CA ALA A 19 -8.54 1.79 4.51
C ALA A 19 -7.15 1.44 4.00
N VAL A 20 -6.25 1.08 4.91
CA VAL A 20 -4.86 0.71 4.59
C VAL A 20 -4.58 -0.71 5.07
N ILE A 21 -3.79 -1.46 4.31
CA ILE A 21 -3.22 -2.73 4.73
C ILE A 21 -1.70 -2.60 4.74
N LEU A 22 -1.07 -3.07 5.82
CA LEU A 22 0.38 -3.15 5.89
C LEU A 22 0.87 -4.38 6.66
N GLY A 23 2.13 -4.76 6.46
CA GLY A 23 2.77 -5.89 7.14
C GLY A 23 3.39 -5.49 8.47
N ARG A 24 3.52 -6.46 9.37
CA ARG A 24 4.08 -6.25 10.72
C ARG A 24 5.44 -5.55 10.73
N THR A 25 6.39 -5.93 9.87
CA THR A 25 7.71 -5.29 9.80
C THR A 25 7.62 -3.80 9.46
N MET A 26 6.70 -3.42 8.56
CA MET A 26 6.48 -2.00 8.22
C MET A 26 5.86 -1.25 9.40
N PHE A 27 4.93 -1.90 10.12
CA PHE A 27 4.34 -1.35 11.33
C PHE A 27 5.42 -1.07 12.39
N ASP A 28 6.19 -2.09 12.76
CA ASP A 28 7.16 -1.98 13.86
C ASP A 28 8.26 -0.95 13.58
N HIS A 29 8.75 -0.89 12.34
CA HIS A 29 9.80 0.05 11.97
C HIS A 29 9.26 1.45 11.66
N GLY A 30 8.02 1.57 11.21
CA GLY A 30 7.42 2.83 10.80
C GLY A 30 6.76 3.58 11.95
N GLN A 31 6.02 2.86 12.81
CA GLN A 31 5.22 3.43 13.89
C GLN A 31 5.98 4.44 14.77
N PRO A 32 7.24 4.18 15.19
CA PRO A 32 8.00 5.13 16.00
C PRO A 32 8.24 6.50 15.33
N PHE A 33 8.12 6.57 14.00
CA PHE A 33 8.37 7.79 13.21
C PHE A 33 7.10 8.42 12.64
N TRP A 34 5.92 7.83 12.89
CA TRP A 34 4.64 8.32 12.36
C TRP A 34 4.05 9.48 13.16
N GLY A 35 4.70 9.88 14.25
CA GLY A 35 4.24 10.97 15.11
C GLY A 35 3.08 10.56 16.01
N ASP A 36 3.05 11.12 17.21
CA ASP A 36 2.17 10.63 18.27
C ASP A 36 0.77 11.29 18.27
N THR A 37 0.51 12.36 17.50
CA THR A 37 -0.78 13.08 17.60
C THR A 37 -1.13 13.96 16.39
N PRO A 38 -2.00 13.52 15.47
CA PRO A 38 -2.44 12.14 15.23
C PRO A 38 -1.54 11.43 14.18
N PRO A 39 -1.46 10.09 14.21
CA PRO A 39 -0.77 9.31 13.19
C PRO A 39 -1.33 9.61 11.78
N PRO A 40 -0.52 9.43 10.72
CA PRO A 40 -0.74 10.09 9.42
C PRO A 40 -1.86 9.46 8.58
N PHE A 41 -2.48 8.37 9.06
CA PHE A 41 -3.45 7.61 8.28
C PHE A 41 -4.86 8.22 8.36
N HIS A 42 -5.32 8.56 9.57
CA HIS A 42 -6.69 9.06 9.81
C HIS A 42 -7.80 8.14 9.24
N MET A 43 -7.54 6.83 9.24
CA MET A 43 -8.43 5.81 8.70
C MET A 43 -8.12 4.43 9.32
N PRO A 44 -8.99 3.41 9.13
CA PRO A 44 -8.70 2.04 9.52
C PRO A 44 -7.45 1.47 8.83
N VAL A 45 -6.60 0.81 9.61
CA VAL A 45 -5.34 0.20 9.17
C VAL A 45 -5.29 -1.26 9.64
N PHE A 46 -5.13 -2.17 8.70
CA PHE A 46 -5.08 -3.62 8.93
C PHE A 46 -3.63 -4.11 8.84
N ILE A 47 -3.15 -4.71 9.91
CA ILE A 47 -1.76 -5.14 10.06
C ILE A 47 -1.71 -6.66 9.93
N LEU A 48 -1.09 -7.15 8.86
CA LEU A 48 -0.83 -8.57 8.66
C LEU A 48 0.28 -9.03 9.59
N THR A 49 -0.04 -9.98 10.47
CA THR A 49 0.86 -10.52 11.50
C THR A 49 0.45 -11.94 11.85
N HIS A 50 1.34 -12.72 12.47
CA HIS A 50 0.99 -14.01 13.08
C HIS A 50 0.71 -13.88 14.60
N GLU A 51 1.02 -12.72 15.17
CA GLU A 51 0.82 -12.43 16.59
C GLU A 51 -0.57 -11.83 16.82
N GLU A 52 -1.39 -12.49 17.63
CA GLU A 52 -2.66 -11.92 18.09
C GLU A 52 -2.42 -10.72 18.99
N ARG A 53 -3.13 -9.63 18.72
CA ARG A 53 -3.04 -8.40 19.50
C ARG A 53 -4.36 -7.65 19.50
N GLN A 54 -4.64 -6.96 20.61
CA GLN A 54 -5.82 -6.12 20.73
C GLN A 54 -5.78 -4.97 19.72
N THR A 55 -6.94 -4.63 19.18
CA THR A 55 -7.10 -3.48 18.29
C THR A 55 -6.73 -2.20 19.04
N GLU A 56 -5.90 -1.36 18.42
CA GLU A 56 -5.51 -0.07 19.00
C GLU A 56 -6.23 1.07 18.30
N THR A 57 -6.96 1.89 19.04
CA THR A 57 -7.52 3.15 18.51
C THR A 57 -6.60 4.30 18.90
N LYS A 58 -6.29 5.16 17.93
CA LYS A 58 -5.51 6.39 18.12
C LYS A 58 -6.38 7.60 17.84
N ASP A 59 -5.98 8.73 18.40
CA ASP A 59 -6.61 10.01 18.09
C ASP A 59 -6.55 10.31 16.58
N GLY A 60 -7.49 11.14 16.11
CA GLY A 60 -7.55 11.54 14.70
C GLY A 60 -8.03 10.45 13.74
N GLY A 61 -8.71 9.41 14.24
CA GLY A 61 -9.48 8.47 13.42
C GLY A 61 -8.70 7.26 12.89
N THR A 62 -7.49 7.01 13.38
CA THR A 62 -6.71 5.82 13.01
C THR A 62 -7.01 4.66 13.97
N THR A 63 -7.34 3.50 13.42
CA THR A 63 -7.50 2.26 14.18
C THR A 63 -6.62 1.18 13.58
N TYR A 64 -5.78 0.56 14.41
CA TYR A 64 -4.90 -0.55 14.04
C TYR A 64 -5.56 -1.88 14.42
N THR A 65 -5.93 -2.66 13.42
CA THR A 65 -6.48 -4.02 13.59
C THR A 65 -5.44 -5.03 13.16
N PHE A 66 -5.06 -5.95 14.05
CA PHE A 66 -4.09 -7.00 13.78
C PHE A 66 -4.81 -8.23 13.23
N VAL A 67 -4.47 -8.63 12.00
CA VAL A 67 -5.15 -9.71 11.26
C VAL A 67 -4.19 -10.89 11.13
N THR A 68 -4.63 -12.07 11.60
CA THR A 68 -3.83 -13.30 11.66
C THR A 68 -4.28 -14.36 10.66
N GLU A 69 -5.43 -14.17 10.04
CA GLU A 69 -6.06 -15.13 9.13
C GLU A 69 -5.61 -14.99 7.66
N GLY A 70 -4.66 -14.10 7.38
CA GLY A 70 -4.03 -13.93 6.08
C GLY A 70 -4.59 -12.78 5.22
N ILE A 71 -4.06 -12.67 3.99
CA ILE A 71 -4.26 -11.52 3.11
C ILE A 71 -5.71 -11.33 2.65
N GLU A 72 -6.43 -12.43 2.39
CA GLU A 72 -7.80 -12.35 1.89
C GLU A 72 -8.72 -11.80 2.97
N ARG A 73 -8.55 -12.28 4.21
CA ARG A 73 -9.32 -11.80 5.36
C ARG A 73 -9.01 -10.34 5.69
N ALA A 74 -7.74 -9.95 5.63
CA ALA A 74 -7.37 -8.54 5.80
C ALA A 74 -8.00 -7.65 4.72
N LEU A 75 -8.00 -8.10 3.46
CA LEU A 75 -8.62 -7.36 2.36
C LEU A 75 -10.15 -7.26 2.49
N GLU A 76 -10.81 -8.34 2.91
CA GLU A 76 -12.25 -8.33 3.15
C GLU A 76 -12.63 -7.30 4.23
N GLN A 77 -11.96 -7.35 5.38
CA GLN A 77 -12.18 -6.39 6.48
C GLN A 77 -11.86 -4.96 6.04
N ALA A 78 -10.77 -4.76 5.30
CA ALA A 78 -10.39 -3.45 4.79
C ALA A 78 -11.41 -2.89 3.78
N LYS A 79 -11.93 -3.72 2.88
CA LYS A 79 -12.98 -3.32 1.93
C LYS A 79 -14.26 -2.93 2.66
N ALA A 80 -14.67 -3.72 3.66
CA ALA A 80 -15.83 -3.40 4.48
C ALA A 80 -15.66 -2.04 5.21
N ALA A 81 -14.47 -1.78 5.76
CA ALA A 81 -14.16 -0.53 6.45
C ALA A 81 -14.01 0.68 5.50
N ALA A 82 -13.50 0.46 4.28
CA ALA A 82 -13.31 1.51 3.29
C ALA A 82 -14.63 2.00 2.66
N GLY A 83 -15.68 1.17 2.67
CA GLY A 83 -16.96 1.49 2.03
C GLY A 83 -16.80 1.63 0.52
N SER A 84 -17.15 2.80 -0.04
CA SER A 84 -17.02 3.09 -1.47
C SER A 84 -15.64 3.59 -1.89
N LYS A 85 -14.69 3.70 -0.94
CA LYS A 85 -13.32 4.16 -1.19
C LYS A 85 -12.38 2.99 -1.47
N ASP A 86 -11.18 3.33 -1.94
CA ASP A 86 -10.15 2.33 -2.24
C ASP A 86 -9.49 1.78 -0.98
N VAL A 87 -8.98 0.55 -1.07
CA VAL A 87 -8.06 -0.03 -0.10
C VAL A 87 -6.63 0.13 -0.59
N LYS A 88 -5.76 0.72 0.23
CA LYS A 88 -4.34 0.89 -0.10
C LYS A 88 -3.51 -0.22 0.56
N ILE A 89 -2.84 -1.01 -0.26
CA ILE A 89 -1.75 -1.89 0.21
C ILE A 89 -0.49 -1.04 0.36
N ALA A 90 -0.15 -0.64 1.59
CA ALA A 90 0.96 0.27 1.83
C ALA A 90 2.33 -0.41 1.81
N GLY A 91 2.41 -1.70 2.10
CA GLY A 91 3.67 -2.45 2.16
C GLY A 91 3.78 -3.34 3.39
N GLY A 92 4.94 -3.88 3.74
CA GLY A 92 6.20 -3.82 3.00
C GLY A 92 6.20 -4.69 1.74
N ALA A 93 7.38 -4.89 1.16
CA ALA A 93 7.55 -5.63 -0.10
C ALA A 93 6.87 -7.01 -0.08
N ASN A 94 7.05 -7.77 1.00
CA ASN A 94 6.45 -9.11 1.14
C ASN A 94 4.91 -9.09 1.06
N VAL A 95 4.25 -8.11 1.69
CA VAL A 95 2.77 -7.99 1.62
C VAL A 95 2.34 -7.64 0.20
N ILE A 96 3.03 -6.71 -0.46
CA ILE A 96 2.71 -6.33 -1.84
C ILE A 96 2.88 -7.53 -2.78
N GLN A 97 3.95 -8.31 -2.62
CA GLN A 97 4.20 -9.53 -3.39
C GLN A 97 3.09 -10.57 -3.20
N GLN A 98 2.60 -10.76 -1.98
CA GLN A 98 1.49 -11.69 -1.71
C GLN A 98 0.20 -11.26 -2.44
N TYR A 99 -0.19 -9.99 -2.34
CA TYR A 99 -1.36 -9.48 -3.06
C TYR A 99 -1.20 -9.52 -4.58
N MET A 100 0.02 -9.28 -5.06
CA MET A 100 0.36 -9.38 -6.47
C MET A 100 0.26 -10.82 -6.98
N GLY A 101 0.83 -11.78 -6.25
CA GLY A 101 0.78 -13.20 -6.59
C GLY A 101 -0.62 -13.82 -6.48
N ALA A 102 -1.47 -13.29 -5.59
CA ALA A 102 -2.87 -13.68 -5.47
C ALA A 102 -3.78 -13.04 -6.55
N GLY A 103 -3.26 -12.13 -7.39
CA GLY A 103 -4.06 -11.43 -8.41
C GLY A 103 -5.10 -10.47 -7.82
N LEU A 104 -4.84 -9.94 -6.62
CA LEU A 104 -5.76 -9.08 -5.86
C LEU A 104 -5.43 -7.57 -5.97
N LEU A 105 -4.54 -7.18 -6.89
CA LEU A 105 -4.15 -5.79 -7.15
C LEU A 105 -4.82 -5.26 -8.43
N ASP A 106 -5.49 -4.11 -8.34
CA ASP A 106 -6.08 -3.44 -9.51
C ASP A 106 -5.16 -2.37 -10.11
N GLU A 107 -4.46 -1.61 -9.25
CA GLU A 107 -3.58 -0.50 -9.64
C GLU A 107 -2.24 -0.58 -8.89
N LEU A 108 -1.16 -0.19 -9.57
CA LEU A 108 0.17 -0.07 -8.99
C LEU A 108 0.69 1.36 -9.16
N LEU A 109 1.03 2.00 -8.05
CA LEU A 109 1.61 3.35 -8.02
C LEU A 109 3.08 3.22 -7.60
N ILE A 110 4.00 3.54 -8.50
CA ILE A 110 5.45 3.48 -8.25
C ILE A 110 6.01 4.90 -8.21
N THR A 111 6.78 5.22 -7.19
CA THR A 111 7.65 6.40 -7.21
C THR A 111 9.07 5.92 -7.46
N LEU A 112 9.55 6.10 -8.68
CA LEU A 112 10.88 5.69 -9.11
C LEU A 112 11.90 6.78 -8.75
N VAL A 113 12.82 6.44 -7.86
CA VAL A 113 13.96 7.30 -7.48
C VAL A 113 15.16 6.88 -8.34
N PRO A 114 15.95 7.80 -8.91
CA PRO A 114 17.09 7.48 -9.78
C PRO A 114 18.33 7.07 -8.96
N ILE A 115 18.18 6.07 -8.09
CA ILE A 115 19.25 5.50 -7.27
C ILE A 115 19.22 3.98 -7.45
N LEU A 116 20.38 3.40 -7.74
CA LEU A 116 20.58 1.96 -7.74
C LEU A 116 21.07 1.52 -6.36
N LEU A 117 20.25 0.74 -5.67
CA LEU A 117 20.64 0.11 -4.41
C LEU A 117 21.24 -1.26 -4.69
N SER A 118 22.38 -1.56 -4.08
CA SER A 118 23.07 -2.85 -4.26
C SER A 118 22.43 -4.00 -3.49
N ASN A 119 21.64 -3.69 -2.45
CA ASN A 119 20.94 -4.66 -1.62
C ASN A 119 19.68 -4.02 -1.01
N GLY A 120 18.79 -4.85 -0.47
CA GLY A 120 17.59 -4.43 0.23
C GLY A 120 16.39 -5.34 -0.07
N GLN A 121 15.21 -4.89 0.35
CA GLN A 121 13.97 -5.58 0.01
C GLN A 121 13.57 -5.24 -1.43
N LYS A 122 13.53 -6.26 -2.30
CA LYS A 122 13.06 -6.11 -3.66
C LYS A 122 11.54 -6.06 -3.66
N LEU A 123 10.94 -5.10 -4.37
CA LEU A 123 9.49 -5.05 -4.53
C LEU A 123 8.98 -6.20 -5.40
N PHE A 124 9.67 -6.45 -6.52
CA PHE A 124 9.32 -7.49 -7.49
C PHE A 124 10.24 -8.69 -7.31
N GLU A 125 9.76 -9.66 -6.53
CA GLU A 125 10.43 -10.94 -6.29
C GLU A 125 9.34 -12.00 -6.03
N HIS A 126 9.65 -13.27 -6.28
CA HIS A 126 8.73 -14.39 -6.01
C HIS A 126 7.36 -14.29 -6.69
N LEU A 127 7.28 -13.71 -7.89
CA LEU A 127 6.04 -13.67 -8.66
C LEU A 127 5.72 -15.05 -9.25
N PRO A 128 4.46 -15.52 -9.19
CA PRO A 128 4.09 -16.84 -9.69
C PRO A 128 4.07 -16.94 -11.22
N SER A 129 3.90 -15.81 -11.90
CA SER A 129 3.88 -15.69 -13.36
C SER A 129 4.20 -14.24 -13.75
N ASP A 130 4.33 -14.01 -15.05
CA ASP A 130 4.34 -12.66 -15.60
C ASP A 130 3.01 -11.95 -15.29
N ILE A 131 3.11 -10.64 -15.03
CA ILE A 131 1.98 -9.77 -14.71
C ILE A 131 2.06 -8.55 -15.60
N GLU A 132 1.02 -8.34 -16.40
CA GLU A 132 0.98 -7.26 -17.36
C GLU A 132 0.22 -6.04 -16.81
N PHE A 133 0.78 -4.86 -17.04
CA PHE A 133 0.24 -3.61 -16.57
C PHE A 133 0.13 -2.59 -17.70
N ALA A 134 -1.04 -1.98 -17.85
CA ALA A 134 -1.22 -0.81 -18.69
C ALA A 134 -0.75 0.45 -17.94
N ARG A 135 0.22 1.18 -18.50
CA ARG A 135 0.63 2.48 -17.96
C ARG A 135 -0.48 3.51 -18.15
N THR A 136 -1.00 4.06 -17.05
CA THR A 136 -2.09 5.03 -17.07
C THR A 136 -1.63 6.46 -16.80
N THR A 137 -0.52 6.66 -16.09
CA THR A 137 -0.02 8.01 -15.78
C THR A 137 1.49 8.01 -15.59
N VAL A 138 2.15 9.07 -16.05
CA VAL A 138 3.54 9.42 -15.74
C VAL A 138 3.58 10.87 -15.28
N ILE A 139 4.19 11.13 -14.13
CA ILE A 139 4.45 12.49 -13.64
C ILE A 139 5.93 12.60 -13.33
N GLU A 140 6.60 13.51 -14.02
CA GLU A 140 8.01 13.81 -13.81
C GLU A 140 8.20 14.89 -12.75
N SER A 141 9.18 14.66 -11.88
CA SER A 141 9.61 15.59 -10.84
C SER A 141 11.14 15.57 -10.69
N PRO A 142 11.77 16.64 -10.15
CA PRO A 142 13.22 16.80 -10.17
C PRO A 142 14.06 15.66 -9.57
N GLY A 143 13.51 14.86 -8.66
CA GLY A 143 14.22 13.75 -8.03
C GLY A 143 13.54 12.39 -8.16
N VAL A 144 12.35 12.33 -8.76
CA VAL A 144 11.55 11.10 -8.85
C VAL A 144 10.66 11.12 -10.10
N THR A 145 10.31 9.93 -10.57
CA THR A 145 9.24 9.74 -11.56
C THR A 145 8.09 8.98 -10.90
N HIS A 146 6.89 9.57 -10.88
CA HIS A 146 5.70 8.88 -10.43
C HIS A 146 5.04 8.16 -11.61
N LEU A 147 4.81 6.87 -11.45
CA LEU A 147 4.21 5.99 -12.44
C LEU A 147 2.92 5.42 -11.85
N ARG A 148 1.84 5.45 -12.63
CA ARG A 148 0.63 4.70 -12.31
C ARG A 148 0.38 3.68 -13.41
N TYR A 149 0.03 2.49 -12.96
CA TYR A 149 -0.28 1.33 -13.75
C TYR A 149 -1.64 0.78 -13.33
N ARG A 150 -2.35 0.19 -14.30
CA ARG A 150 -3.55 -0.61 -14.06
C ARG A 150 -3.26 -2.03 -14.50
N LEU A 151 -3.64 -3.01 -13.69
CA LEU A 151 -3.49 -4.41 -14.03
C LEU A 151 -4.33 -4.75 -15.28
N ILE A 152 -3.76 -5.51 -16.21
CA ILE A 152 -4.51 -6.07 -17.34
C ILE A 152 -5.01 -7.45 -16.91
N HIS A 153 -6.34 -7.59 -16.78
CA HIS A 153 -6.95 -8.89 -16.57
C HIS A 153 -7.10 -9.60 -17.92
N HIS A 154 -6.24 -10.59 -18.15
CA HIS A 154 -6.45 -11.54 -19.22
C HIS A 154 -7.59 -12.49 -18.81
N ALA A 155 -8.63 -12.58 -19.64
CA ALA A 155 -9.66 -13.59 -19.43
C ALA A 155 -8.98 -14.97 -19.44
N LYS A 156 -9.27 -15.81 -18.44
CA LYS A 156 -8.85 -17.22 -18.49
C LYS A 156 -9.48 -17.83 -19.74
N ALA A 157 -8.63 -18.31 -20.65
CA ALA A 157 -9.04 -19.11 -21.80
C ALA A 157 -9.69 -20.42 -21.35
#